data_AF-A0A2R6D9P8-F1
#
_entry.id   AF-A0A2R6D9P8-F1
#
_cell.length_a   1.000
_cell.length_b   1.000
_cell.length_c   1.000
_cell.angle_alpha   90.00
_cell.angle_beta   90.00
_cell.angle_gamma   90.00
#
_symmetry.space_group_name_H-M   'P 1'
#
loop_
_entity.id
_entity.type
_entity.pdbx_description
1 polymer ?
#
loop_
_entity_poly.entity_id
_entity_poly.type
_entity_poly.pdbx_seq_one_letter_code
_entity_poly.pdbx_strand_id
1 'polypeptide(L)'
;MRVLVPFGARDPKSRLAPVFSTTERRALAETMLADVLAALSDHEPVVVANAPVETPVPTHVDDRPLTAAVNARLTGEPTAIVMADLPLISSETITRLLATDSDVVIAPGLGGGTNALVVRDPAFETDYHGVSIRDHRETARAIGATVATVDSYRLGIDVDEPADLVEVLLHGTGDTARWLREHDGWIETTDGRTRFRRESSG
;
A
#
# COMPACT_ATOMS: atom_id res chain seq x y z
N MET A 1 -4.90 -18.57 0.88
CA MET A 1 -4.20 -17.63 1.79
C MET A 1 -5.05 -16.38 1.87
N ARG A 2 -5.30 -15.87 3.08
CA ARG A 2 -6.10 -14.65 3.25
C ARG A 2 -5.28 -13.42 2.85
N VAL A 3 -5.92 -12.40 2.29
CA VAL A 3 -5.27 -11.10 2.03
C VAL A 3 -6.01 -9.99 2.75
N LEU A 4 -5.30 -9.17 3.52
CA LEU A 4 -5.79 -7.97 4.17
C LEU A 4 -5.29 -6.74 3.42
N VAL A 5 -6.17 -5.77 3.21
CA VAL A 5 -5.85 -4.49 2.59
C VAL A 5 -6.21 -3.36 3.57
N PRO A 6 -5.26 -2.89 4.40
CA PRO A 6 -5.51 -1.79 5.32
C PRO A 6 -5.75 -0.48 4.57
N PHE A 7 -6.80 0.27 4.94
CA PHE A 7 -7.19 1.49 4.23
C PHE A 7 -7.58 2.64 5.19
N GLY A 8 -6.94 3.80 5.01
CA GLY A 8 -7.22 5.01 5.79
C GLY A 8 -8.30 5.90 5.17
N ALA A 9 -9.58 5.57 5.35
CA ALA A 9 -10.71 6.26 4.71
C ALA A 9 -11.04 7.68 5.25
N ARG A 10 -10.71 8.02 6.51
CA ARG A 10 -11.16 9.29 7.14
C ARG A 10 -10.59 10.57 6.50
N ASP A 11 -9.28 10.65 6.39
CA ASP A 11 -8.54 11.76 5.79
C ASP A 11 -7.30 11.23 5.07
N PRO A 12 -7.49 10.56 3.92
CA PRO A 12 -6.38 9.94 3.21
C PRO A 12 -5.43 10.99 2.62
N LYS A 13 -4.16 10.58 2.50
CA LYS A 13 -3.13 11.27 1.71
C LYS A 13 -2.92 12.73 2.09
N SER A 14 -3.00 13.06 3.38
CA SER A 14 -2.95 14.46 3.87
C SER A 14 -1.75 15.26 3.36
N ARG A 15 -0.60 14.64 3.11
CA ARG A 15 0.61 15.24 2.51
C ARG A 15 0.45 15.66 1.05
N LEU A 16 -0.58 15.19 0.35
CA LEU A 16 -0.97 15.65 -0.99
C LEU A 16 -1.84 16.92 -0.96
N ALA A 17 -2.14 17.51 0.20
CA ALA A 17 -2.87 18.80 0.30
C ALA A 17 -2.34 19.91 -0.61
N PRO A 18 -1.01 20.05 -0.83
CA PRO A 18 -0.48 21.11 -1.69
C PRO A 18 -0.90 20.99 -3.16
N VAL A 19 -1.35 19.81 -3.60
CA VAL A 19 -1.69 19.53 -5.00
C VAL A 19 -3.13 19.08 -5.19
N PHE A 20 -3.78 18.52 -4.18
CA PHE A 20 -5.15 18.00 -4.24
C PHE A 20 -5.99 18.51 -3.06
N SER A 21 -7.23 18.89 -3.36
CA SER A 21 -8.26 19.18 -2.36
C SER A 21 -8.65 17.91 -1.58
N THR A 22 -9.31 18.06 -0.43
CA THR A 22 -9.73 16.91 0.40
C THR A 22 -10.59 15.90 -0.38
N THR A 23 -11.48 16.36 -1.25
CA THR A 23 -12.32 15.48 -2.09
C THR A 23 -11.48 14.72 -3.10
N GLU A 24 -10.55 15.41 -3.77
CA GLU A 24 -9.64 14.80 -4.75
C GLU A 24 -8.70 13.78 -4.10
N ARG A 25 -8.21 14.05 -2.88
CA ARG A 25 -7.39 13.09 -2.13
C ARG A 25 -8.15 11.81 -1.78
N ARG A 26 -9.44 11.92 -1.44
CA ARG A 26 -10.30 10.75 -1.19
C ARG A 26 -10.48 9.94 -2.48
N ALA A 27 -10.86 10.61 -3.57
CA ALA A 27 -11.03 9.96 -4.86
C ALA A 27 -9.74 9.27 -5.33
N LEU A 28 -8.58 9.93 -5.17
CA LEU A 28 -7.28 9.35 -5.52
C LEU A 28 -6.95 8.13 -4.66
N ALA A 29 -7.21 8.19 -3.34
CA ALA A 29 -6.97 7.06 -2.44
C ALA A 29 -7.87 5.86 -2.74
N GLU A 30 -9.15 6.10 -3.05
CA GLU A 30 -10.08 5.06 -3.50
C GLU A 30 -9.67 4.47 -4.85
N THR A 31 -9.12 5.29 -5.75
CA THR A 31 -8.60 4.83 -7.05
C THR A 31 -7.37 3.93 -6.87
N MET A 32 -6.45 4.28 -5.97
CA MET A 32 -5.31 3.43 -5.63
C MET A 32 -5.74 2.10 -4.99
N LEU A 33 -6.74 2.16 -4.08
CA LEU A 33 -7.34 0.96 -3.52
C LEU A 33 -7.95 0.07 -4.62
N ALA A 34 -8.64 0.65 -5.60
CA ALA A 34 -9.18 -0.08 -6.74
C ALA A 34 -8.09 -0.78 -7.57
N ASP A 35 -6.96 -0.12 -7.84
CA ASP A 35 -5.80 -0.72 -8.52
C ASP A 35 -5.22 -1.91 -7.72
N VAL A 36 -5.12 -1.77 -6.39
CA VAL A 36 -4.66 -2.86 -5.51
C VAL A 36 -5.64 -4.03 -5.52
N LEU A 37 -6.95 -3.78 -5.43
CA LEU A 37 -7.98 -4.82 -5.49
C LEU A 37 -8.02 -5.52 -6.86
N ALA A 38 -7.79 -4.77 -7.95
CA ALA A 38 -7.70 -5.33 -9.29
C ALA A 38 -6.48 -6.27 -9.43
N ALA A 39 -5.33 -5.92 -8.88
CA ALA A 39 -4.16 -6.80 -8.85
C ALA A 39 -4.38 -8.06 -7.98
N LEU A 40 -5.34 -8.02 -7.05
CA LEU A 40 -5.75 -9.10 -6.17
C LEU A 40 -6.97 -9.88 -6.67
N SER A 41 -7.38 -9.72 -7.94
CA SER A 41 -8.62 -10.31 -8.49
C SER A 41 -8.72 -11.83 -8.41
N ASP A 42 -7.58 -12.53 -8.42
CA ASP A 42 -7.50 -13.99 -8.29
C ASP A 42 -7.40 -14.46 -6.82
N HIS A 43 -7.64 -13.55 -5.88
CA HIS A 43 -7.61 -13.78 -4.45
C HIS A 43 -8.91 -13.28 -3.80
N GLU A 44 -9.04 -13.56 -2.49
CA GLU A 44 -10.19 -13.12 -1.68
C GLU A 44 -9.71 -12.05 -0.69
N PRO A 45 -9.47 -10.80 -1.13
CA PRO A 45 -9.01 -9.75 -0.24
C PRO A 45 -10.14 -9.24 0.65
N VAL A 46 -9.75 -8.78 1.84
CA VAL A 46 -10.64 -8.12 2.79
C VAL A 46 -10.06 -6.76 3.13
N VAL A 47 -10.85 -5.70 2.87
CA VAL A 47 -10.45 -4.33 3.20
C VAL A 47 -10.66 -4.10 4.70
N VAL A 48 -9.64 -3.57 5.37
CA VAL A 48 -9.70 -3.18 6.79
C VAL A 48 -9.60 -1.67 6.86
N ALA A 49 -10.75 -1.00 6.97
CA ALA A 49 -10.83 0.44 6.84
C ALA A 49 -11.07 1.14 8.19
N ASN A 50 -10.48 2.31 8.41
CA ASN A 50 -10.72 3.08 9.64
C ASN A 50 -12.04 3.89 9.64
N ALA A 51 -12.77 3.90 8.53
CA ALA A 51 -14.12 4.46 8.39
C ALA A 51 -14.85 3.71 7.27
N PRO A 52 -16.18 3.87 7.14
CA PRO A 52 -16.94 3.28 6.05
C PRO A 52 -16.38 3.67 4.68
N VAL A 53 -16.23 2.69 3.80
CA VAL A 53 -15.84 2.83 2.40
C VAL A 53 -16.59 1.77 1.60
N GLU A 54 -17.06 2.12 0.41
CA GLU A 54 -17.71 1.18 -0.49
C GLU A 54 -16.65 0.53 -1.38
N THR A 55 -16.61 -0.80 -1.39
CA THR A 55 -15.65 -1.57 -2.21
C THR A 55 -16.36 -2.81 -2.76
N PRO A 56 -15.86 -3.41 -3.87
CA PRO A 56 -16.45 -4.63 -4.42
C PRO A 56 -16.18 -5.89 -3.59
N VAL A 57 -15.43 -5.78 -2.49
CA VAL A 57 -14.99 -6.90 -1.66
C VAL A 57 -15.42 -6.71 -0.20
N PRO A 58 -15.38 -7.76 0.64
CA PRO A 58 -15.72 -7.61 2.05
C PRO A 58 -14.88 -6.52 2.72
N THR A 59 -15.57 -5.63 3.43
CA THR A 59 -14.94 -4.50 4.15
C THR A 59 -15.28 -4.59 5.63
N HIS A 60 -14.27 -4.48 6.48
CA HIS A 60 -14.42 -4.35 7.92
C HIS A 60 -14.00 -2.97 8.38
N VAL A 61 -14.93 -2.25 9.00
CA VAL A 61 -14.62 -0.98 9.65
C VAL A 61 -14.03 -1.24 11.02
N ASP A 62 -12.85 -0.68 11.29
CA ASP A 62 -12.09 -0.84 12.52
C ASP A 62 -11.37 0.45 12.86
N ASP A 63 -11.78 1.14 13.92
CA ASP A 63 -11.27 2.46 14.28
C ASP A 63 -9.94 2.43 15.04
N ARG A 64 -9.41 1.24 15.32
CA ARG A 64 -8.10 1.06 15.96
C ARG A 64 -6.97 1.58 15.07
N PRO A 65 -5.82 1.96 15.66
CA PRO A 65 -4.61 2.24 14.90
C PRO A 65 -4.21 1.05 14.00
N LEU A 66 -3.54 1.34 12.87
CA LEU A 66 -3.17 0.36 11.83
C LEU A 66 -2.61 -0.94 12.39
N THR A 67 -1.56 -0.86 13.22
CA THR A 67 -0.92 -2.03 13.85
C THR A 67 -1.91 -2.88 14.63
N ALA A 68 -2.73 -2.25 15.49
CA ALA A 68 -3.70 -2.97 16.31
C ALA A 68 -4.84 -3.59 15.49
N ALA A 69 -5.29 -2.91 14.42
CA ALA A 69 -6.32 -3.42 13.52
C ALA A 69 -5.82 -4.63 12.70
N VAL A 70 -4.57 -4.58 12.22
CA VAL A 70 -3.94 -5.69 11.50
C VAL A 70 -3.69 -6.88 12.42
N ASN A 71 -3.01 -6.68 13.56
CA ASN A 71 -2.67 -7.79 14.47
C ASN A 71 -3.91 -8.52 15.00
N ALA A 72 -5.02 -7.82 15.22
CA ALA A 72 -6.28 -8.46 15.63
C ALA A 72 -6.90 -9.41 14.59
N ARG A 73 -6.38 -9.42 13.35
CA ARG A 73 -6.79 -10.31 12.27
C ARG A 73 -5.73 -11.36 11.92
N LEU A 74 -4.55 -11.32 12.55
CA LEU A 74 -3.54 -12.36 12.48
C LEU A 74 -3.88 -13.50 13.45
N THR A 75 -4.88 -14.31 13.08
CA THR A 75 -5.44 -15.36 13.94
C THR A 75 -4.74 -16.72 13.80
N GLY A 76 -3.49 -16.72 13.33
CA GLY A 76 -2.67 -17.90 13.09
C GLY A 76 -2.85 -18.59 11.74
N GLU A 77 -3.79 -18.14 10.91
CA GLU A 77 -3.87 -18.55 9.51
C GLU A 77 -2.89 -17.74 8.65
N PRO A 78 -2.24 -18.37 7.64
CA PRO A 78 -1.37 -17.65 6.71
C PRO A 78 -2.09 -16.47 6.05
N THR A 79 -1.55 -15.27 6.28
CA THR A 79 -2.18 -14.00 5.92
C THR A 79 -1.18 -13.08 5.23
N ALA A 80 -1.54 -12.58 4.04
CA ALA A 80 -0.84 -11.48 3.41
C ALA A 80 -1.48 -10.14 3.81
N ILE A 81 -0.66 -9.11 3.97
CA ILE A 81 -1.06 -7.72 4.14
C ILE A 81 -0.48 -6.95 2.97
N VAL A 82 -1.31 -6.20 2.25
CA VAL A 82 -0.91 -5.38 1.11
C VAL A 82 -1.47 -3.98 1.34
N MET A 83 -0.59 -2.98 1.41
CA MET A 83 -1.01 -1.59 1.62
C MET A 83 -1.83 -1.09 0.41
N ALA A 84 -2.85 -0.27 0.69
CA ALA A 84 -3.84 0.16 -0.31
C ALA A 84 -3.35 1.27 -1.27
N ASP A 85 -2.15 1.78 -1.07
CA ASP A 85 -1.57 2.94 -1.76
C ASP A 85 -0.42 2.58 -2.68
N LEU A 86 -0.50 1.40 -3.30
CA LEU A 86 0.49 0.84 -4.21
C LEU A 86 -0.03 0.85 -5.66
N PRO A 87 -0.18 2.02 -6.32
CA PRO A 87 -0.77 2.09 -7.66
C PRO A 87 0.06 1.43 -8.77
N LEU A 88 1.32 1.05 -8.48
CA LEU A 88 2.19 0.34 -9.43
C LEU A 88 2.07 -1.18 -9.33
N ILE A 89 1.28 -1.69 -8.38
CA ILE A 89 1.13 -3.12 -8.12
C ILE A 89 0.57 -3.87 -9.33
N SER A 90 0.94 -5.14 -9.46
CA SER A 90 0.45 -6.04 -10.51
C SER A 90 0.20 -7.44 -9.96
N SER A 91 -0.65 -8.22 -10.63
CA SER A 91 -0.93 -9.61 -10.27
C SER A 91 0.34 -10.49 -10.29
N GLU A 92 1.29 -10.20 -11.17
CA GLU A 92 2.61 -10.86 -11.19
C GLU A 92 3.39 -10.58 -9.90
N THR A 93 3.36 -9.32 -9.44
CA THR A 93 4.06 -8.90 -8.23
C THR A 93 3.44 -9.53 -6.98
N ILE A 94 2.11 -9.63 -6.92
CA ILE A 94 1.39 -10.39 -5.89
C ILE A 94 1.76 -11.86 -5.94
N THR A 95 1.74 -12.48 -7.12
CA THR A 95 2.08 -13.91 -7.29
C THR A 95 3.47 -14.21 -6.74
N ARG A 96 4.46 -13.37 -7.07
CA ARG A 96 5.83 -13.49 -6.55
C ARG A 96 5.89 -13.32 -5.03
N LEU A 97 5.16 -12.35 -4.47
CA LEU A 97 5.07 -12.13 -3.03
C LEU A 97 4.54 -13.38 -2.32
N LEU A 98 3.41 -13.92 -2.77
CA LEU A 98 2.74 -15.06 -2.14
C LEU A 98 3.47 -16.39 -2.35
N ALA A 99 4.20 -16.55 -3.47
CA ALA A 99 4.98 -17.75 -3.78
C ALA A 99 6.32 -17.82 -3.05
N THR A 100 6.80 -16.72 -2.45
CA THR A 100 8.08 -16.72 -1.73
C THR A 100 7.95 -17.54 -0.43
N ASP A 101 8.81 -18.55 -0.30
CA ASP A 101 8.80 -19.51 0.80
C ASP A 101 9.63 -19.00 1.99
N SER A 102 8.94 -18.60 3.06
CA SER A 102 9.51 -18.13 4.32
C SER A 102 8.38 -17.97 5.34
N ASP A 103 8.69 -18.06 6.62
CA ASP A 103 7.71 -17.84 7.70
C ASP A 103 7.16 -16.40 7.68
N VAL A 104 8.04 -15.43 7.38
CA VAL A 104 7.68 -14.03 7.15
C VAL A 104 8.31 -13.55 5.84
N VAL A 105 7.48 -13.07 4.90
CA VAL A 105 7.95 -12.42 3.67
C VAL A 105 7.67 -10.94 3.75
N ILE A 106 8.64 -10.09 3.44
CA ILE A 106 8.50 -8.64 3.57
C ILE A 106 8.82 -7.97 2.23
N ALA A 107 7.94 -7.08 1.78
CA ALA A 107 8.21 -6.13 0.70
C ALA A 107 8.39 -4.73 1.30
N PRO A 108 9.60 -4.15 1.26
CA PRO A 108 9.86 -2.85 1.86
C PRO A 108 9.21 -1.72 1.05
N GLY A 109 8.84 -0.64 1.73
CA GLY A 109 8.52 0.65 1.12
C GLY A 109 9.71 1.61 1.13
N LEU A 110 9.59 2.75 0.46
CA LEU A 110 10.57 3.82 0.57
C LEU A 110 10.59 4.41 1.99
N GLY A 111 11.72 4.99 2.40
CA GLY A 111 11.84 5.66 3.71
C GLY A 111 11.84 4.73 4.94
N GLY A 112 11.92 3.40 4.76
CA GLY A 112 11.98 2.43 5.86
C GLY A 112 10.62 1.84 6.27
N GLY A 113 9.59 2.04 5.44
CA GLY A 113 8.27 1.43 5.61
C GLY A 113 8.21 -0.04 5.17
N THR A 114 7.02 -0.63 5.34
CA THR A 114 6.68 -1.99 4.91
C THR A 114 5.38 -1.93 4.12
N ASN A 115 5.45 -2.22 2.81
CA ASN A 115 4.34 -2.04 1.88
C ASN A 115 3.55 -3.33 1.63
N ALA A 116 4.20 -4.47 1.81
CA ALA A 116 3.50 -5.75 1.85
C ALA A 116 4.21 -6.73 2.78
N LEU A 117 3.45 -7.66 3.35
CA LEU A 117 3.95 -8.65 4.27
C LEU A 117 3.16 -9.96 4.11
N VAL A 118 3.81 -11.11 4.22
CA VAL A 118 3.16 -12.42 4.33
C VAL A 118 3.55 -13.02 5.68
N VAL A 119 2.56 -13.28 6.52
CA VAL A 119 2.72 -13.92 7.83
C VAL A 119 2.27 -15.36 7.71
N ARG A 120 3.16 -16.31 7.97
CA ARG A 120 2.84 -17.74 8.10
C ARG A 120 3.08 -18.26 9.52
N ASP A 121 3.96 -17.62 10.29
CA ASP A 121 4.18 -17.96 11.70
C ASP A 121 3.15 -17.25 12.60
N PRO A 122 2.36 -18.00 13.39
CA PRO A 122 1.31 -17.43 14.24
C PRO A 122 1.83 -16.58 15.40
N ALA A 123 3.12 -16.67 15.76
CA ALA A 123 3.73 -15.86 16.81
C ALA A 123 4.20 -14.49 16.30
N PHE A 124 4.17 -14.25 14.99
CA PHE A 124 4.58 -12.97 14.41
C PHE A 124 3.50 -11.90 14.57
N GLU A 125 3.91 -10.74 15.07
CA GLU A 125 3.08 -9.53 15.13
C GLU A 125 3.70 -8.41 14.28
N THR A 126 2.84 -7.62 13.64
CA THR A 126 3.26 -6.44 12.88
C THR A 126 3.51 -5.26 13.80
N ASP A 127 4.37 -4.34 13.35
CA ASP A 127 4.52 -3.00 13.89
C ASP A 127 4.82 -2.00 12.76
N TYR A 128 3.82 -1.18 12.41
CA TYR A 128 3.92 -0.16 11.37
C TYR A 128 4.44 1.21 11.87
N HIS A 129 4.88 1.31 13.13
CA HIS A 129 5.48 2.55 13.64
C HIS A 129 6.95 2.67 13.23
N GLY A 130 7.49 3.89 13.23
CA GLY A 130 8.92 4.13 13.08
C GLY A 130 9.53 3.53 11.81
N VAL A 131 10.52 2.65 11.96
CA VAL A 131 11.25 2.02 10.86
C VAL A 131 10.75 0.58 10.72
N SER A 132 9.49 0.43 10.30
CA SER A 132 8.76 -0.84 10.33
C SER A 132 9.48 -1.99 9.64
N ILE A 133 10.26 -1.75 8.57
CA ILE A 133 11.04 -2.82 7.93
C ILE A 133 12.10 -3.42 8.87
N ARG A 134 12.74 -2.60 9.70
CA ARG A 134 13.71 -3.06 10.69
C ARG A 134 12.98 -3.80 11.80
N ASP A 135 11.92 -3.18 12.32
CA ASP A 135 11.22 -3.67 13.49
C ASP A 135 10.53 -5.02 13.18
N HIS A 136 9.91 -5.17 12.00
CA HIS A 136 9.40 -6.47 11.52
C HIS A 136 10.50 -7.55 11.39
N ARG A 137 11.69 -7.20 10.90
CA ARG A 137 12.81 -8.16 10.82
C ARG A 137 13.31 -8.55 12.21
N GLU A 138 13.32 -7.63 13.16
CA GLU A 138 13.68 -7.90 14.55
C GLU A 138 12.65 -8.79 15.24
N THR A 139 11.35 -8.51 15.07
CA THR A 139 10.27 -9.36 15.59
C THR A 139 10.36 -10.78 15.06
N ALA A 140 10.54 -10.96 13.74
CA ALA A 140 10.68 -12.29 13.15
C ALA A 140 11.91 -13.04 13.69
N ARG A 141 13.06 -12.36 13.85
CA ARG A 141 14.25 -12.97 14.47
C ARG A 141 14.01 -13.35 15.93
N ALA A 142 13.30 -12.52 16.69
CA ALA A 142 13.05 -12.75 18.11
C ALA A 142 12.23 -14.02 18.36
N ILE A 143 11.34 -14.38 17.42
CA ILE A 143 10.55 -15.62 17.47
C ILE A 143 11.21 -16.80 16.74
N GLY A 144 12.39 -16.60 16.13
CA GLY A 144 13.10 -17.63 15.38
C GLY A 144 12.53 -17.94 13.98
N ALA A 145 11.65 -17.08 13.46
CA ALA A 145 11.05 -17.24 12.14
C ALA A 145 12.05 -16.94 11.01
N THR A 146 11.95 -17.70 9.92
CA THR A 146 12.68 -17.42 8.69
C THR A 146 12.11 -16.18 8.00
N VAL A 147 13.00 -15.33 7.46
CA VAL A 147 12.59 -14.09 6.77
C VAL A 147 13.12 -14.04 5.35
N ALA A 148 12.23 -13.76 4.39
CA ALA A 148 12.58 -13.43 3.02
C ALA A 148 12.18 -11.99 2.70
N THR A 149 12.94 -11.32 1.83
CA THR A 149 12.59 -10.00 1.30
C THR A 149 12.27 -10.12 -0.18
N VAL A 150 11.11 -9.60 -0.59
CA VAL A 150 10.74 -9.46 -2.00
C VAL A 150 11.16 -8.07 -2.46
N ASP A 151 12.29 -8.02 -3.17
CA ASP A 151 12.76 -6.80 -3.81
C ASP A 151 11.88 -6.51 -5.05
N SER A 152 11.04 -5.49 -4.94
CA SER A 152 10.06 -5.14 -5.95
C SER A 152 9.91 -3.64 -6.05
N TYR A 153 10.36 -3.07 -7.16
CA TYR A 153 10.07 -1.68 -7.47
C TYR A 153 8.56 -1.38 -7.41
N ARG A 154 7.71 -2.27 -7.94
CA ARG A 154 6.23 -2.11 -7.93
C ARG A 154 5.56 -2.18 -6.55
N LEU A 155 6.17 -2.86 -5.57
CA LEU A 155 5.68 -2.83 -4.18
C LEU A 155 6.38 -1.74 -3.36
N GLY A 156 7.57 -1.30 -3.79
CA GLY A 156 8.36 -0.34 -3.04
C GLY A 156 7.88 1.10 -3.14
N ILE A 157 7.14 1.44 -4.21
CA ILE A 157 6.58 2.76 -4.42
C ILE A 157 5.13 2.81 -3.90
N ASP A 158 4.98 3.24 -2.65
CA ASP A 158 3.74 3.80 -2.12
C ASP A 158 3.64 5.30 -2.41
N VAL A 159 2.42 5.83 -2.49
CA VAL A 159 2.18 7.26 -2.74
C VAL A 159 1.81 7.96 -1.43
N ASP A 160 2.69 8.78 -0.87
CA ASP A 160 2.39 9.59 0.32
C ASP A 160 2.55 11.09 0.04
N GLU A 161 3.54 11.47 -0.78
CA GLU A 161 3.86 12.86 -1.10
C GLU A 161 3.87 13.15 -2.61
N PRO A 162 3.83 14.43 -3.03
CA PRO A 162 3.71 14.76 -4.46
C PRO A 162 4.85 14.22 -5.33
N ALA A 163 6.03 13.97 -4.76
CA ALA A 163 7.17 13.40 -5.50
C ALA A 163 6.87 11.98 -6.01
N ASP A 164 6.12 11.18 -5.24
CA ASP A 164 5.80 9.79 -5.57
C ASP A 164 4.90 9.68 -6.81
N LEU A 165 4.09 10.71 -7.06
CA LEU A 165 3.18 10.79 -8.21
C LEU A 165 3.94 10.79 -9.56
N VAL A 166 5.21 11.19 -9.57
CA VAL A 166 6.07 11.11 -10.77
C VAL A 166 6.22 9.66 -11.22
N GLU A 167 6.51 8.75 -10.28
CA GLU A 167 6.69 7.33 -10.58
C GLU A 167 5.38 6.72 -11.09
N VAL A 168 4.23 7.15 -10.56
CA VAL A 168 2.91 6.72 -11.03
C VAL A 168 2.65 7.17 -12.47
N LEU A 169 2.97 8.42 -12.82
CA LEU A 169 2.78 8.93 -14.18
C LEU A 169 3.72 8.26 -15.20
N LEU A 170 4.94 7.88 -14.79
CA LEU A 170 5.93 7.23 -15.63
C LEU A 170 5.67 5.73 -15.84
N HIS A 171 5.27 5.02 -14.77
CA HIS A 171 5.30 3.56 -14.72
C HIS A 171 3.93 2.92 -14.48
N GLY A 172 2.93 3.71 -14.10
CA GLY A 172 1.57 3.26 -13.83
C GLY A 172 0.74 3.08 -15.11
N THR A 173 0.04 1.95 -15.17
CA THR A 173 -0.90 1.61 -16.24
C THR A 173 -2.35 1.47 -15.74
N GLY A 174 -2.55 1.53 -14.43
CA GLY A 174 -3.85 1.41 -13.76
C GLY A 174 -4.68 2.70 -13.78
N ASP A 175 -5.78 2.66 -13.05
CA ASP A 175 -6.75 3.74 -12.98
C ASP A 175 -6.19 4.95 -12.26
N THR A 176 -5.27 4.78 -11.31
CA THR A 176 -4.60 5.91 -10.62
C THR A 176 -3.81 6.75 -11.61
N ALA A 177 -3.04 6.12 -12.50
CA ALA A 177 -2.26 6.84 -13.50
C ALA A 177 -3.16 7.53 -14.53
N ARG A 178 -4.33 6.97 -14.85
CA ARG A 178 -5.33 7.63 -15.70
C ARG A 178 -5.95 8.82 -14.99
N TRP A 179 -6.39 8.63 -13.76
CA TRP A 179 -6.99 9.66 -12.91
C TRP A 179 -6.07 10.86 -12.77
N LEU A 180 -4.77 10.66 -12.54
CA LEU A 180 -3.80 11.76 -12.45
C LEU A 180 -3.73 12.59 -13.74
N ARG A 181 -3.79 11.94 -14.91
CA ARG A 181 -3.76 12.63 -16.21
C ARG A 181 -5.08 13.37 -16.49
N GLU A 182 -6.21 12.81 -16.09
CA GLU A 182 -7.54 13.43 -16.20
C GLU A 182 -7.73 14.61 -15.26
N HIS A 183 -6.93 14.69 -14.18
CA HIS A 183 -6.90 15.81 -13.25
C HIS A 183 -5.66 16.70 -13.47
N ASP A 184 -5.29 16.90 -14.74
CA ASP A 184 -4.25 17.83 -15.19
C ASP A 184 -2.86 17.62 -14.58
N GLY A 185 -2.56 16.41 -14.11
CA GLY A 185 -1.27 16.02 -13.55
C GLY A 185 -0.24 15.73 -14.64
N TRP A 186 0.94 16.35 -14.55
CA TRP A 186 2.04 16.16 -15.50
C TRP A 186 3.42 16.23 -14.83
N ILE A 187 4.45 15.80 -15.56
CA ILE A 187 5.84 15.78 -15.08
C ILE A 187 6.59 16.98 -15.65
N GLU A 188 7.03 17.87 -14.76
CA GLU A 188 7.93 18.96 -15.09
C GLU A 188 9.38 18.53 -14.87
N THR A 189 10.27 18.89 -15.80
CA THR A 189 11.72 18.72 -15.61
C THR A 189 12.37 20.09 -15.42
N THR A 190 12.98 20.31 -14.25
CA THR A 190 13.71 21.54 -13.92
C THR A 190 15.07 21.16 -13.36
N ASP A 191 16.15 21.71 -13.93
CA ASP A 191 17.53 21.45 -13.52
C ASP A 191 17.90 19.96 -13.43
N GLY A 192 17.40 19.16 -14.37
CA GLY A 192 17.64 17.71 -14.43
C GLY A 192 16.89 16.90 -13.35
N ARG A 193 15.94 17.50 -12.63
CA ARG A 193 15.08 16.82 -11.67
C ARG A 193 13.63 16.84 -12.15
N THR A 194 12.93 15.72 -11.95
CA THR A 194 11.50 15.58 -12.23
C THR A 194 10.67 16.00 -11.02
N ARG A 195 9.52 16.63 -11.27
CA ARG A 195 8.52 16.98 -10.26
C ARG A 195 7.13 16.78 -10.81
N PHE A 196 6.21 16.35 -9.95
CA PHE A 196 4.79 16.39 -10.26
C PHE A 196 4.28 17.84 -10.25
N ARG A 197 3.51 18.20 -11.27
CA ARG A 197 2.80 19.47 -11.38
C ARG A 197 1.35 19.22 -11.76
N ARG A 198 0.51 20.20 -11.41
CA ARG A 198 -0.89 20.27 -11.82
C ARG A 198 -1.21 21.70 -12.21
N GLU A 199 -1.96 21.91 -13.29
CA GLU A 199 -2.53 23.23 -13.55
C GLU A 199 -3.54 23.54 -12.45
N SER A 200 -3.39 24.68 -11.78
CA SER A 200 -4.39 25.12 -10.82
C SER A 200 -5.55 25.70 -11.61
N SER A 201 -6.68 24.99 -11.68
CA SER A 201 -7.94 25.61 -12.06
C SER A 201 -8.24 26.70 -11.02
N GLY A 202 -8.06 27.96 -11.43
CA GLY A 202 -8.33 29.14 -10.60
C GLY A 202 -9.79 29.28 -10.21
#